data_AF-A0A420MDH0-F1
#
_entry.id   AF-A0A420MDH0-F1
#
_cell.length_a   1.000
_cell.length_b   1.000
_cell.length_c   1.000
_cell.angle_alpha   90.00
_cell.angle_beta   90.00
_cell.angle_gamma   90.00
#
_symmetry.space_group_name_H-M   'P 1'
#
loop_
_entity.id
_entity.type
_entity.pdbx_description
1 polymer ?
#
loop_
_entity_poly.entity_id
_entity_poly.type
_entity_poly.pdbx_seq_one_letter_code
_entity_poly.pdbx_strand_id
1 'polypeptide(L)'
;ILPSSGTSWWRHVDGVGEWMRLWGPESFSLGARHKLFTGFRPLLVLKDFMSRKASFLSTEDWKRLPFESQQATAMQLLLSEASAIPTILELIDTLEHSPPSVSSFIAAQAIASLTTSYDNLQGWGEPLDADPSTCLFCWRTPSNSSWAWGGYNIWFPSVSAANLVMHLWAFKVVCLTEIQKLQIRFP
;
A
#
# COMPACT_ATOMS: atom_id res chain seq x y z
N ILE A 1 24.11 18.64 -9.35
CA ILE A 1 23.94 18.88 -7.89
C ILE A 1 23.08 17.74 -7.36
N LEU A 2 23.68 16.74 -6.71
CA LEU A 2 22.93 15.65 -6.08
C LEU A 2 22.61 16.08 -4.64
N PRO A 3 21.36 15.96 -4.15
CA PRO A 3 21.03 16.48 -2.83
C PRO A 3 21.53 15.51 -1.75
N SER A 4 22.36 16.00 -0.84
CA SER A 4 23.11 15.21 0.16
C SER A 4 22.47 15.16 1.55
N SER A 5 21.15 15.35 1.66
CA SER A 5 20.42 15.27 2.92
C SER A 5 19.44 14.09 2.92
N GLY A 6 19.12 13.52 4.09
CA GLY A 6 18.18 12.39 4.22
C GLY A 6 16.77 12.64 3.66
N THR A 7 16.42 13.90 3.36
CA THR A 7 15.15 14.31 2.74
C THR A 7 15.26 14.53 1.22
N SER A 8 16.42 14.26 0.63
CA SER A 8 16.69 14.39 -0.80
C SER A 8 15.73 13.57 -1.66
N TRP A 9 15.49 12.32 -1.27
CA TRP A 9 14.62 11.42 -2.02
C TRP A 9 13.16 11.86 -1.95
N TRP A 10 12.70 12.43 -0.83
CA TRP A 10 11.35 12.99 -0.68
C TRP A 10 11.08 14.09 -1.72
N ARG A 11 11.98 15.06 -1.82
CA ARG A 11 11.85 16.15 -2.82
C ARG A 11 11.90 15.63 -4.25
N HIS A 12 12.66 14.57 -4.49
CA HIS A 12 12.70 13.93 -5.81
C HIS A 12 11.35 13.27 -6.15
N VAL A 13 10.78 12.52 -5.21
CA VAL A 13 9.46 11.89 -5.35
C VAL A 13 8.37 12.95 -5.53
N ASP A 14 8.43 14.07 -4.81
CA ASP A 14 7.53 15.22 -5.01
C ASP A 14 7.59 15.74 -6.44
N GLY A 15 8.81 16.03 -6.94
CA GLY A 15 9.00 16.51 -8.30
C GLY A 15 8.46 15.53 -9.35
N VAL A 16 8.65 14.22 -9.14
CA VAL A 16 8.08 13.18 -10.02
C VAL A 16 6.56 13.16 -9.95
N GLY A 17 5.97 13.29 -8.74
CA GLY A 17 4.53 13.34 -8.55
C GLY A 17 3.89 14.55 -9.25
N GLU A 18 4.47 15.75 -9.12
CA GLU A 18 4.01 16.94 -9.83
C GLU A 18 4.13 16.78 -11.35
N TRP A 19 5.26 16.24 -11.81
CA TRP A 19 5.44 15.93 -13.23
C TRP A 19 4.36 14.97 -13.74
N MET A 20 4.01 13.92 -12.99
CA MET A 20 2.93 13.01 -13.37
C MET A 20 1.59 13.72 -13.50
N ARG A 21 1.22 14.56 -12.52
CA ARG A 21 -0.05 15.32 -12.56
C ARG A 21 -0.14 16.26 -13.77
N LEU A 22 0.96 16.89 -14.17
CA LEU A 22 1.00 17.78 -15.34
C LEU A 22 0.67 17.08 -16.66
N TRP A 23 1.04 15.80 -16.82
CA TRP A 23 0.82 15.04 -18.05
C TRP A 23 -0.52 14.30 -18.08
N GLY A 24 -1.16 14.13 -16.92
CA GLY A 24 -2.38 13.34 -16.78
C GLY A 24 -2.14 11.83 -16.89
N PRO A 25 -3.07 11.01 -16.38
CA PRO A 25 -2.91 9.57 -16.27
C PRO A 25 -2.85 8.82 -17.62
N GLU A 26 -3.54 9.27 -18.66
CA GLU A 26 -3.57 8.66 -20.00
C GLU A 26 -2.19 8.66 -20.67
N SER A 27 -1.38 9.68 -20.37
CA SER A 27 -0.01 9.82 -20.88
C SER A 27 0.92 8.67 -20.44
N PHE A 28 0.52 7.90 -19.43
CA PHE A 28 1.29 6.82 -18.82
C PHE A 28 0.84 5.41 -19.23
N SER A 29 -0.06 5.30 -20.21
CA SER A 29 -0.57 4.00 -20.69
C SER A 29 0.47 3.13 -21.41
N LEU A 30 1.51 3.74 -22.02
CA LEU A 30 2.52 3.00 -22.79
C LEU A 30 3.94 3.59 -22.74
N GLY A 31 4.92 2.80 -23.17
CA GLY A 31 6.26 3.25 -23.50
C GLY A 31 7.12 3.61 -22.30
N ALA A 32 8.03 4.56 -22.49
CA ALA A 32 8.95 5.00 -21.44
C ALA A 32 8.22 5.62 -20.25
N ARG A 33 7.14 6.38 -20.49
CA ARG A 33 6.33 6.98 -19.43
C ARG A 33 5.66 5.91 -18.57
N HIS A 34 5.10 4.85 -19.16
CA HIS A 34 4.54 3.75 -18.38
C HIS A 34 5.58 3.08 -17.46
N LYS A 35 6.81 2.86 -17.96
CA LYS A 35 7.90 2.30 -17.15
C LYS A 35 8.30 3.24 -16.01
N LEU A 36 8.33 4.54 -16.25
CA LEU A 36 8.57 5.54 -15.20
C LEU A 36 7.43 5.54 -14.18
N PHE A 37 6.17 5.52 -14.63
CA PHE A 37 5.00 5.44 -13.75
C PHE A 37 5.08 4.22 -12.83
N THR A 38 5.14 3.03 -13.40
CA THR A 38 5.20 1.78 -12.62
C THR A 38 6.42 1.69 -11.70
N GLY A 39 7.57 2.23 -12.12
CA GLY A 39 8.80 2.27 -11.33
C GLY A 39 8.75 3.23 -10.14
N PHE A 40 8.16 4.42 -10.31
CA PHE A 40 8.08 5.43 -9.24
C PHE A 40 6.84 5.28 -8.36
N ARG A 41 5.78 4.61 -8.82
CA ARG A 41 4.53 4.45 -8.08
C ARG A 41 4.70 3.90 -6.65
N PRO A 42 5.53 2.85 -6.40
CA PRO A 42 5.75 2.38 -5.03
C PRO A 42 6.33 3.46 -4.10
N LEU A 43 7.23 4.31 -4.64
CA LEU A 43 7.86 5.39 -3.87
C LEU A 43 6.86 6.52 -3.56
N LEU A 44 5.99 6.84 -4.52
CA LEU A 44 4.92 7.82 -4.33
C LEU A 44 3.93 7.34 -3.25
N VAL A 45 3.45 6.10 -3.36
CA VAL A 45 2.54 5.50 -2.36
C VAL A 45 3.22 5.48 -0.98
N LEU A 46 4.46 5.00 -0.89
CA LEU A 46 5.19 4.98 0.39
C LEU A 46 5.31 6.38 1.00
N LYS A 47 5.63 7.38 0.18
CA LYS A 47 5.73 8.77 0.61
C LYS A 47 4.38 9.32 1.11
N ASP A 48 3.28 8.97 0.46
CA ASP A 48 1.92 9.36 0.87
C ASP A 48 1.54 8.71 2.22
N PHE A 49 1.91 7.44 2.45
CA PHE A 49 1.77 6.79 3.76
C PHE A 49 2.60 7.48 4.84
N MET A 50 3.88 7.75 4.56
CA MET A 50 4.79 8.37 5.53
C MET A 50 4.38 9.81 5.88
N SER A 51 3.80 10.54 4.93
CA SER A 51 3.29 11.90 5.15
C SER A 51 1.84 11.95 5.62
N ARG A 52 1.13 10.81 5.60
CA ARG A 52 -0.30 10.70 5.90
C ARG A 52 -1.12 11.71 5.09
N LYS A 53 -0.83 11.78 3.78
CA LYS A 53 -1.49 12.69 2.83
C LYS A 53 -2.21 11.92 1.75
N ALA A 54 -3.38 12.41 1.36
CA ALA A 54 -4.17 11.84 0.28
C ALA A 54 -3.33 11.71 -1.00
N SER A 55 -3.45 10.54 -1.64
CA SER A 55 -2.70 10.23 -2.84
C SER A 55 -3.54 10.54 -4.08
N PHE A 56 -2.99 11.28 -5.04
CA PHE A 56 -3.65 11.42 -6.34
C PHE A 56 -3.79 10.07 -7.07
N LEU A 57 -2.94 9.09 -6.72
CA LEU A 57 -2.96 7.72 -7.21
C LEU A 57 -4.15 6.91 -6.69
N SER A 58 -4.96 7.45 -5.76
CA SER A 58 -6.17 6.81 -5.25
C SER A 58 -7.41 7.05 -6.11
N THR A 59 -7.32 7.95 -7.09
CA THR A 59 -8.42 8.23 -8.01
C THR A 59 -8.57 7.13 -9.06
N GLU A 60 -9.80 6.89 -9.51
CA GLU A 60 -10.09 5.82 -10.47
C GLU A 60 -9.35 5.98 -11.80
N ASP A 61 -9.20 7.22 -12.25
CA ASP A 61 -8.42 7.55 -13.45
C ASP A 61 -6.96 7.10 -13.33
N TRP A 62 -6.31 7.37 -12.19
CA TRP A 62 -4.92 6.97 -11.95
C TRP A 62 -4.75 5.48 -11.64
N LYS A 63 -5.81 4.78 -11.23
CA LYS A 63 -5.80 3.31 -11.07
C LYS A 63 -6.02 2.59 -12.40
N ARG A 64 -6.74 3.19 -13.34
CA ARG A 64 -7.21 2.55 -14.58
C ARG A 64 -6.41 2.94 -15.82
N LEU A 65 -6.32 4.24 -16.12
CA LEU A 65 -5.82 4.76 -17.38
C LEU A 65 -4.34 4.42 -17.66
N PRO A 66 -3.41 4.45 -16.68
CA PRO A 66 -2.04 4.04 -16.91
C PRO A 66 -1.87 2.57 -17.30
N PHE A 67 -2.89 1.73 -17.10
CA PHE A 67 -2.88 0.29 -17.39
C PHE A 67 -3.83 -0.10 -18.54
N GLU A 68 -4.40 0.86 -19.27
CA GLU A 68 -5.32 0.55 -20.37
C GLU A 68 -4.67 -0.25 -21.50
N SER A 69 -3.42 0.05 -21.83
CA SER A 69 -2.68 -0.64 -22.90
C SER A 69 -1.76 -1.75 -22.38
N GLN A 70 -1.60 -1.86 -21.05
CA GLN A 70 -0.65 -2.78 -20.41
C GLN A 70 -1.23 -3.31 -19.11
N GLN A 71 -1.36 -4.63 -19.01
CA GLN A 71 -1.91 -5.25 -17.80
C GLN A 71 -1.07 -4.92 -16.57
N ALA A 72 -1.74 -4.44 -15.52
CA ALA A 72 -1.12 -4.18 -14.23
C ALA A 72 -0.58 -5.48 -13.62
N THR A 73 0.64 -5.43 -13.07
CA THR A 73 1.18 -6.54 -12.27
C THR A 73 0.47 -6.62 -10.92
N ALA A 74 0.56 -7.76 -10.23
CA ALA A 74 0.01 -7.92 -8.88
C ALA A 74 0.45 -6.81 -7.91
N MET A 75 1.73 -6.39 -7.98
CA MET A 75 2.24 -5.29 -7.16
C MET A 75 1.56 -3.96 -7.50
N GLN A 76 1.34 -3.68 -8.79
CA GLN A 76 0.68 -2.44 -9.20
C GLN A 76 -0.79 -2.41 -8.79
N LEU A 77 -1.47 -3.55 -8.86
CA LEU A 77 -2.84 -3.69 -8.38
C LEU A 77 -2.92 -3.53 -6.85
N LEU A 78 -1.99 -4.13 -6.09
CA LEU A 78 -1.91 -3.93 -4.63
C LEU A 78 -1.70 -2.44 -4.27
N LEU A 79 -0.82 -1.75 -5.01
CA LEU A 79 -0.60 -0.31 -4.82
C LEU A 79 -1.82 0.53 -5.20
N SER A 80 -2.62 0.10 -6.17
CA SER A 80 -3.92 0.74 -6.49
C SER A 80 -4.89 0.65 -5.32
N GLU A 81 -4.95 -0.50 -4.65
CA GLU A 81 -5.81 -0.69 -3.48
C GLU A 81 -5.30 0.15 -2.30
N ALA A 82 -4.01 0.04 -2.01
CA ALA A 82 -3.40 0.69 -0.85
C ALA A 82 -3.33 2.22 -0.94
N SER A 83 -3.38 2.80 -2.14
CA SER A 83 -3.28 4.26 -2.31
C SER A 83 -4.46 5.04 -1.71
N ALA A 84 -5.58 4.38 -1.39
CA ALA A 84 -6.70 4.99 -0.67
C ALA A 84 -6.43 5.17 0.83
N ILE A 85 -5.57 4.34 1.43
CA ILE A 85 -5.33 4.35 2.88
C ILE A 85 -4.76 5.68 3.38
N PRO A 86 -3.76 6.30 2.73
CA PRO A 86 -3.25 7.61 3.13
C PRO A 86 -4.30 8.72 3.26
N THR A 87 -5.36 8.69 2.43
CA THR A 87 -6.49 9.63 2.54
C THR A 87 -7.25 9.44 3.86
N ILE A 88 -7.41 8.19 4.31
CA ILE A 88 -8.03 7.88 5.60
C ILE A 88 -7.12 8.32 6.75
N LEU A 89 -5.81 8.16 6.62
CA LEU A 89 -4.83 8.64 7.60
C LEU A 89 -4.87 10.18 7.72
N GLU A 90 -4.97 10.89 6.59
CA GLU A 90 -5.13 12.35 6.60
C GLU A 90 -6.40 12.78 7.33
N LEU A 91 -7.50 12.06 7.11
CA LEU A 91 -8.77 12.30 7.82
C LEU A 91 -8.61 12.11 9.34
N ILE A 92 -7.91 11.06 9.78
CA ILE A 92 -7.61 10.81 11.19
C ILE A 92 -6.84 11.98 11.83
N ASP A 93 -5.91 12.58 11.10
CA ASP A 93 -5.10 13.70 11.61
C ASP A 93 -5.93 14.96 11.88
N THR A 94 -7.12 15.08 11.29
CA THR A 94 -8.05 16.19 11.56
C THR A 94 -8.77 16.09 12.92
N LEU A 95 -8.74 14.92 13.56
CA LEU A 95 -9.44 14.65 14.83
C LEU A 95 -8.96 15.52 15.99
N GLU A 96 -7.68 15.91 15.99
CA GLU A 96 -7.09 16.73 17.05
C GLU A 96 -7.66 18.16 17.08
N HIS A 97 -8.10 18.65 15.93
CA HIS A 97 -8.55 20.03 15.75
C HIS A 97 -10.08 20.15 15.63
N SER A 98 -10.78 19.02 15.68
CA SER A 98 -12.23 18.95 15.46
C SER A 98 -13.02 18.99 16.79
N PRO A 99 -14.23 19.58 16.81
CA PRO A 99 -15.11 19.55 17.97
C PRO A 99 -15.47 18.10 18.37
N PRO A 100 -15.77 17.79 19.65
CA PRO A 100 -15.99 16.42 20.11
C PRO A 100 -17.03 15.62 19.32
N SER A 101 -18.18 16.21 18.98
CA SER A 101 -19.23 15.54 18.19
C SER A 101 -18.80 15.22 16.76
N VAL A 102 -17.99 16.11 16.16
CA VAL A 102 -17.42 15.92 14.83
C VAL A 102 -16.32 14.86 14.88
N SER A 103 -15.47 14.89 15.91
CA SER A 103 -14.39 13.92 16.10
C SER A 103 -14.90 12.49 16.25
N SER A 104 -15.99 12.27 17.01
CA SER A 104 -16.61 10.93 17.10
C SER A 104 -17.14 10.44 15.75
N PHE A 105 -17.77 11.31 14.96
CA PHE A 105 -18.25 10.95 13.62
C PHE A 105 -17.09 10.62 12.67
N ILE A 106 -16.05 11.44 12.64
CA ILE A 106 -14.85 11.22 11.82
C ILE A 106 -14.16 9.92 12.24
N ALA A 107 -14.05 9.64 13.54
CA ALA A 107 -13.44 8.41 14.03
C ALA A 107 -14.22 7.17 13.57
N ALA A 108 -15.56 7.20 13.68
CA ALA A 108 -16.41 6.10 13.20
C ALA A 108 -16.28 5.91 11.68
N GLN A 109 -16.26 6.99 10.91
CA GLN A 109 -16.04 6.95 9.46
C GLN A 109 -14.67 6.36 9.11
N ALA A 110 -13.60 6.82 9.78
CA ALA A 110 -12.25 6.33 9.56
C ALA A 110 -12.11 4.84 9.90
N ILE A 111 -12.70 4.37 11.01
CA ILE A 111 -12.76 2.95 11.36
C ILE A 111 -13.43 2.16 10.24
N ALA A 112 -14.61 2.59 9.77
CA ALA A 112 -15.33 1.89 8.70
C ALA A 112 -14.49 1.82 7.41
N SER A 113 -13.87 2.93 6.99
CA SER A 113 -13.04 2.96 5.78
C SER A 113 -11.75 2.13 5.90
N LEU A 114 -11.10 2.12 7.07
CA LEU A 114 -9.93 1.28 7.33
C LEU A 114 -10.30 -0.20 7.34
N THR A 115 -11.45 -0.56 7.90
CA THR A 115 -11.97 -1.94 7.87
C THR A 115 -12.23 -2.38 6.45
N THR A 116 -12.92 -1.57 5.62
CA THR A 116 -13.11 -1.88 4.20
C THR A 116 -11.78 -2.06 3.48
N SER A 117 -10.81 -1.18 3.72
CA SER A 117 -9.48 -1.31 3.12
C SER A 117 -8.77 -2.59 3.57
N TYR A 118 -8.87 -2.95 4.85
CA TYR A 118 -8.33 -4.19 5.40
C TYR A 118 -8.99 -5.43 4.78
N ASP A 119 -10.31 -5.45 4.65
CA ASP A 119 -11.05 -6.57 4.07
C ASP A 119 -10.68 -6.76 2.58
N ASN A 120 -10.55 -5.67 1.83
CA ASN A 120 -10.07 -5.70 0.45
C ASN A 120 -8.67 -6.30 0.38
N LEU A 121 -7.75 -5.88 1.26
CA LEU A 121 -6.41 -6.46 1.37
C LEU A 121 -6.44 -7.92 1.87
N GLN A 122 -7.42 -8.31 2.68
CA GLN A 122 -7.56 -9.69 3.13
C GLN A 122 -7.93 -10.64 1.98
N GLY A 123 -8.71 -10.17 1.01
CA GLY A 123 -8.99 -10.89 -0.22
C GLY A 123 -7.74 -11.25 -1.05
N TRP A 124 -6.60 -10.63 -0.78
CA TRP A 124 -5.31 -10.98 -1.40
C TRP A 124 -4.69 -12.21 -0.73
N GLY A 125 -5.31 -13.37 -0.99
CA GLY A 125 -4.75 -14.72 -0.87
C GLY A 125 -3.99 -15.00 0.42
N GLU A 126 -4.70 -15.36 1.48
CA GLU A 126 -4.09 -16.13 2.56
C GLU A 126 -3.89 -17.60 2.10
N PRO A 127 -2.73 -18.22 2.38
CA PRO A 127 -2.33 -19.54 1.83
C PRO A 127 -3.15 -20.75 2.26
N LEU A 128 -4.23 -20.59 3.02
CA LEU A 128 -4.69 -21.67 3.90
C LEU A 128 -5.12 -22.93 3.14
N ASP A 129 -5.53 -22.82 1.87
CA ASP A 129 -5.93 -23.98 1.03
C ASP A 129 -5.47 -23.91 -0.45
N ALA A 130 -4.58 -22.98 -0.83
CA ALA A 130 -4.20 -22.78 -2.24
C ALA A 130 -3.16 -23.81 -2.73
N ASP A 131 -3.29 -24.28 -3.98
CA ASP A 131 -2.27 -25.08 -4.66
C ASP A 131 -0.90 -24.39 -4.53
N PRO A 132 0.18 -25.09 -4.10
CA PRO A 132 1.54 -24.56 -4.03
C PRO A 132 2.01 -23.78 -5.26
N SER A 133 1.45 -24.07 -6.44
CA SER A 133 1.75 -23.39 -7.70
C SER A 133 1.14 -21.97 -7.83
N THR A 134 0.08 -21.67 -7.08
CA THR A 134 -0.67 -20.39 -7.13
C THR A 134 -0.52 -19.57 -5.86
N CYS A 135 0.14 -20.13 -4.85
CA CYS A 135 0.25 -19.53 -3.54
C CYS A 135 1.29 -18.39 -3.49
N LEU A 136 0.93 -17.25 -2.89
CA LEU A 136 1.83 -16.10 -2.76
C LEU A 136 3.01 -16.37 -1.81
N PHE A 137 2.80 -17.22 -0.80
CA PHE A 137 3.82 -17.71 0.13
C PHE A 137 3.33 -18.98 0.82
N CYS A 138 4.22 -19.88 1.22
CA CYS A 138 3.81 -21.06 2.00
C CYS A 138 4.65 -21.23 3.26
N TRP A 139 4.04 -21.82 4.28
CA TRP A 139 4.75 -22.26 5.48
C TRP A 139 5.39 -23.60 5.19
N ARG A 140 6.73 -23.64 5.08
CA ARG A 140 7.45 -24.89 4.85
C ARG A 140 7.95 -25.44 6.19
N THR A 141 7.52 -26.66 6.51
CA THR A 141 8.12 -27.44 7.59
C THR A 141 9.51 -27.89 7.13
N PRO A 142 10.59 -27.64 7.91
CA PRO A 142 11.92 -28.10 7.54
C PRO A 142 11.94 -29.64 7.44
N SER A 143 12.48 -30.18 6.35
CA SER A 143 12.60 -31.62 6.14
C SER A 143 13.72 -32.19 6.99
N ASN A 144 13.42 -32.87 8.11
CA ASN A 144 14.27 -33.80 8.91
C ASN A 144 15.82 -33.61 8.95
N SER A 145 16.35 -32.41 8.72
CA SER A 145 17.78 -32.11 8.79
C SER A 145 18.08 -31.52 10.16
N SER A 146 18.77 -32.31 10.98
CA SER A 146 18.99 -32.18 12.43
C SER A 146 19.84 -30.98 12.91
N TRP A 147 19.78 -29.83 12.25
CA TRP A 147 20.60 -28.66 12.58
C TRP A 147 19.86 -27.41 12.11
N ALA A 148 19.47 -26.58 13.10
CA ALA A 148 18.83 -25.25 13.00
C ALA A 148 17.29 -25.23 13.13
N TRP A 149 16.84 -24.89 14.34
CA TRP A 149 15.56 -24.27 14.73
C TRP A 149 14.27 -24.86 14.11
N GLY A 150 13.63 -25.77 14.86
CA GLY A 150 12.34 -26.37 14.51
C GLY A 150 11.16 -25.39 14.55
N GLY A 151 11.10 -24.48 13.59
CA GLY A 151 9.96 -23.58 13.35
C GLY A 151 9.50 -23.63 11.90
N TYR A 152 8.25 -23.22 11.64
CA TYR A 152 7.74 -23.00 10.29
C TYR A 152 8.57 -21.90 9.61
N ASN A 153 9.18 -22.19 8.46
CA ASN A 153 9.86 -21.17 7.67
C ASN A 153 8.90 -20.59 6.65
N ILE A 154 8.80 -19.26 6.57
CA ILE A 154 8.08 -18.58 5.50
C ILE A 154 8.90 -18.74 4.22
N TRP A 155 8.30 -19.35 3.20
CA TRP A 155 8.91 -19.51 1.88
C TRP A 155 8.13 -18.74 0.83
N PHE A 156 8.86 -18.10 -0.09
CA PHE A 156 8.31 -17.36 -1.21
C PHE A 156 8.83 -17.95 -2.53
N PRO A 157 8.00 -18.04 -3.58
CA PRO A 157 8.41 -18.57 -4.88
C PRO A 157 9.35 -17.64 -5.65
N SER A 158 9.38 -16.35 -5.31
CA SER A 158 10.29 -15.36 -5.91
C SER A 158 10.48 -14.15 -5.00
N VAL A 159 11.51 -13.35 -5.27
CA VAL A 159 11.70 -12.04 -4.61
C VAL A 159 10.51 -11.11 -4.85
N SER A 160 9.90 -11.15 -6.04
CA SER A 160 8.71 -10.37 -6.35
C SER A 160 7.50 -10.76 -5.51
N ALA A 161 7.30 -12.07 -5.27
CA ALA A 161 6.24 -12.57 -4.40
C ALA A 161 6.49 -12.18 -2.94
N ALA A 162 7.72 -12.33 -2.45
CA ALA A 162 8.11 -11.85 -1.12
C ALA A 162 7.84 -10.36 -0.95
N ASN A 163 8.23 -9.55 -1.93
CA ASN A 163 8.05 -8.11 -1.90
C ASN A 163 6.56 -7.72 -1.87
N LEU A 164 5.73 -8.38 -2.69
CA LEU A 164 4.28 -8.18 -2.70
C LEU A 164 3.67 -8.48 -1.32
N VAL A 165 3.98 -9.64 -0.75
CA VAL A 165 3.42 -10.08 0.54
C VAL A 165 3.87 -9.18 1.68
N MET A 166 5.13 -8.74 1.68
CA MET A 166 5.63 -7.80 2.69
C MET A 166 4.89 -6.46 2.66
N HIS A 167 4.61 -5.91 1.47
CA HIS A 167 3.81 -4.68 1.34
C HIS A 167 2.36 -4.92 1.78
N LEU A 168 1.77 -6.05 1.37
CA LEU A 168 0.41 -6.43 1.76
C LEU A 168 0.27 -6.47 3.28
N TRP A 169 1.18 -7.15 3.98
CA TRP A 169 1.19 -7.21 5.43
C TRP A 169 1.42 -5.85 6.07
N ALA A 170 2.35 -5.04 5.54
CA ALA A 170 2.58 -3.70 6.05
C ALA A 170 1.30 -2.84 5.97
N PHE A 171 0.57 -2.87 4.85
CA PHE A 171 -0.68 -2.13 4.71
C PHE A 171 -1.77 -2.66 5.66
N LYS A 172 -1.91 -3.98 5.81
CA LYS A 172 -2.83 -4.58 6.80
C LYS A 172 -2.51 -4.12 8.23
N VAL A 173 -1.23 -4.11 8.61
CA VAL A 173 -0.77 -3.66 9.92
C VAL A 173 -1.09 -2.18 10.16
N VAL A 174 -0.91 -1.31 9.15
CA VAL A 174 -1.29 0.10 9.25
C VAL A 174 -2.78 0.24 9.54
N CYS A 175 -3.65 -0.45 8.79
CA CYS A 175 -5.10 -0.40 9.03
C CYS A 175 -5.46 -0.84 10.45
N LEU A 176 -4.99 -2.02 10.89
CA LEU A 176 -5.30 -2.57 12.20
C LEU A 176 -4.80 -1.66 13.34
N THR A 177 -3.60 -1.11 13.19
CA THR A 177 -2.99 -0.23 14.19
C THR A 177 -3.83 1.04 14.38
N GLU A 178 -4.27 1.65 13.29
CA GLU A 178 -5.07 2.88 13.36
C GLU A 178 -6.49 2.61 13.84
N ILE A 179 -7.12 1.49 13.44
CA ILE A 179 -8.41 1.04 14.00
C ILE A 179 -8.32 0.88 15.51
N GLN A 180 -7.30 0.17 16.01
CA GLN A 180 -7.12 -0.07 17.44
C GLN A 180 -6.95 1.24 18.21
N LYS A 181 -6.13 2.18 17.69
CA LYS A 181 -5.95 3.51 18.30
C LYS A 181 -7.27 4.29 18.37
N LEU A 182 -8.06 4.27 17.30
CA LEU A 182 -9.34 4.98 17.25
C LEU A 182 -10.35 4.37 18.23
N GLN A 183 -10.45 3.05 18.31
CA GLN A 183 -11.35 2.36 19.26
C GLN A 183 -11.00 2.64 20.72
N ILE A 184 -9.71 2.76 21.04
CA ILE A 184 -9.26 3.13 22.41
C ILE A 184 -9.63 4.58 22.72
N ARG A 185 -9.48 5.49 21.73
CA ARG A 185 -9.72 6.93 21.91
C ARG A 185 -11.21 7.30 21.88
N PHE A 186 -12.01 6.55 21.13
CA PHE A 186 -13.44 6.75 20.90
C PHE A 186 -14.18 5.42 21.08
N PRO A 187 -14.43 5.00 22.34
CA PRO A 187 -15.08 3.73 22.66
C PRO A 187 -16.58 3.69 22.30
#